data_AF-A0AAV3RIM0-F1
#
_entry.id   AF-A0AAV3RIM0-F1
#
_cell.length_a   1.000
_cell.length_b   1.000
_cell.length_c   1.000
_cell.angle_alpha   90.00
_cell.angle_beta   90.00
_cell.angle_gamma   90.00
#
_symmetry.space_group_name_H-M   'P 1'
#
loop_
_entity.id
_entity.type
_entity.pdbx_description
1 polymer ?
#
loop_
_entity_poly.entity_id
_entity_poly.type
_entity_poly.pdbx_seq_one_letter_code
_entity_poly.pdbx_strand_id
1 'polypeptide(L)'
;MAVESYASQASDKINDDVLLKARLSCFQARDKFYACLEKQANKKPTESGTVGLLYPKECQKTRNEFVKQCRPTWVKHFDRQYCSKKKTQRLLDDYESRRGPLILPSPYTFKSP
;
A
#
# COMPACT_ATOMS: atom_id res chain seq x y z
N MET A 1 9.69 -47.02 3.05
CA MET A 1 9.09 -46.98 1.71
C MET A 1 8.30 -45.66 1.63
N ALA A 2 8.90 -44.49 1.38
CA ALA A 2 9.53 -44.00 0.14
C ALA A 2 8.60 -44.06 -1.07
N VAL A 3 7.91 -42.95 -1.36
CA VAL A 3 7.62 -42.46 -2.72
C VAL A 3 7.36 -40.95 -2.64
N GLU A 4 8.46 -40.20 -2.60
CA GLU A 4 8.48 -38.81 -3.05
C GLU A 4 7.89 -38.79 -4.46
N SER A 5 6.70 -38.19 -4.62
CA SER A 5 6.10 -37.95 -5.92
C SER A 5 6.87 -36.82 -6.60
N TYR A 6 8.00 -37.25 -7.16
CA TYR A 6 8.74 -36.72 -8.29
C TYR A 6 8.18 -35.42 -8.85
N ALA A 7 8.97 -34.37 -8.70
CA ALA A 7 8.88 -33.15 -9.46
C ALA A 7 8.53 -33.47 -10.92
N SER A 8 7.30 -33.17 -11.31
CA SER A 8 6.96 -32.98 -12.71
C SER A 8 7.92 -31.91 -13.21
N GLN A 9 8.90 -32.34 -14.00
CA GLN A 9 9.81 -31.48 -14.75
C GLN A 9 8.94 -30.65 -15.71
N ALA A 10 8.33 -29.58 -15.18
CA ALA A 10 7.80 -28.51 -15.99
C ALA A 10 9.02 -28.00 -16.75
N SER A 11 9.01 -28.20 -18.06
CA SER A 11 10.04 -27.70 -18.95
C SER A 11 10.36 -26.24 -18.57
N ASP A 12 11.53 -26.02 -17.96
CA ASP A 12 12.05 -24.72 -17.50
C ASP A 12 12.44 -23.83 -18.69
N LYS A 13 11.60 -23.77 -19.72
CA LYS A 13 11.64 -22.69 -20.69
C LYS A 13 10.86 -21.54 -20.08
N ILE A 14 11.54 -20.82 -19.20
CA ILE A 14 11.06 -19.54 -18.69
C ILE A 14 10.87 -18.65 -19.92
N ASN A 15 9.62 -18.42 -20.30
CA ASN A 15 9.30 -17.51 -21.41
C ASN A 15 9.44 -16.09 -20.88
N ASP A 16 10.69 -15.63 -20.79
CA ASP A 16 11.05 -14.33 -20.24
C ASP A 16 10.26 -13.21 -20.91
N ASP A 17 10.06 -13.26 -22.23
CA ASP A 17 9.28 -12.27 -22.98
C ASP A 17 7.82 -12.17 -22.52
N VAL A 18 7.20 -13.30 -22.19
CA VAL A 18 5.81 -13.34 -21.72
C VAL A 18 5.73 -12.80 -20.28
N LEU A 19 6.69 -13.17 -19.44
CA LEU A 19 6.78 -12.67 -18.07
C LEU A 19 7.07 -11.17 -18.01
N LEU A 20 7.92 -10.65 -18.91
CA LEU A 20 8.20 -9.23 -19.05
C LEU A 20 6.94 -8.47 -19.49
N LYS A 21 6.21 -8.97 -20.49
CA LYS A 21 4.92 -8.38 -20.91
C LYS A 21 3.88 -8.38 -19.78
N ALA A 22 3.81 -9.46 -19.01
CA ALA A 22 2.93 -9.55 -17.83
C ALA A 22 3.34 -8.56 -16.73
N ARG A 23 4.64 -8.36 -16.48
CA ARG A 23 5.12 -7.36 -15.51
C ARG A 23 4.83 -5.93 -15.98
N LEU A 24 5.08 -5.63 -17.25
CA LEU A 24 4.82 -4.30 -17.83
C LEU A 24 3.34 -3.93 -17.73
N SER A 25 2.45 -4.85 -18.08
CA SER A 25 1.00 -4.62 -17.94
C SER A 25 0.57 -4.43 -16.48
N CYS A 26 1.14 -5.18 -15.54
CA CYS A 26 0.92 -4.98 -14.11
C CYS A 26 1.39 -3.58 -13.64
N PHE A 27 2.56 -3.11 -14.09
CA PHE A 27 3.06 -1.78 -13.73
C PHE A 27 2.22 -0.65 -14.35
N GLN A 28 1.76 -0.81 -15.58
CA GLN A 28 0.84 0.15 -16.20
C GLN A 28 -0.49 0.25 -15.44
N ALA A 29 -1.07 -0.87 -15.02
CA ALA A 29 -2.30 -0.88 -14.22
C ALA A 29 -2.08 -0.23 -12.83
N ARG A 30 -0.94 -0.52 -12.20
CA ARG A 30 -0.50 0.10 -10.94
C ARG A 30 -0.42 1.62 -11.05
N ASP A 31 0.24 2.11 -12.10
CA ASP A 31 0.48 3.55 -12.28
C ASP A 31 -0.82 4.30 -12.58
N LYS A 32 -1.75 3.70 -13.33
CA LYS A 32 -3.11 4.24 -13.52
C LYS A 32 -3.87 4.36 -12.20
N PHE A 33 -3.75 3.37 -11.31
CA PHE A 33 -4.38 3.42 -9.99
C PHE A 33 -3.80 4.54 -9.13
N TYR A 34 -2.48 4.65 -9.00
CA TYR A 34 -1.85 5.70 -8.19
C TYR A 34 -2.03 7.10 -8.77
N ALA A 35 -2.03 7.26 -10.10
CA ALA A 35 -2.37 8.54 -10.74
C ALA A 35 -3.81 8.98 -10.43
N CYS A 36 -4.76 8.03 -10.31
CA CYS A 36 -6.11 8.33 -9.84
C CYS A 36 -6.11 8.79 -8.38
N LEU A 37 -5.31 8.15 -7.51
CA LEU A 37 -5.20 8.53 -6.10
C LEU A 37 -4.63 9.94 -5.90
N GLU A 38 -3.62 10.31 -6.68
CA GLU A 38 -3.01 11.65 -6.61
C GLU A 38 -3.99 12.74 -7.06
N LYS A 39 -4.73 12.52 -8.15
CA LYS A 39 -5.75 13.46 -8.63
C LYS A 39 -6.89 13.67 -7.62
N GLN A 40 -7.22 12.63 -6.88
CA GLN A 40 -8.34 12.63 -5.94
C GLN A 40 -7.91 12.83 -4.48
N ALA A 41 -6.64 13.22 -4.24
CA ALA A 41 -6.08 13.39 -2.90
C ALA A 41 -6.83 14.42 -2.03
N ASN A 42 -7.58 15.33 -2.65
CA ASN A 42 -8.41 16.34 -1.98
C ASN A 42 -9.81 15.85 -1.58
N LYS A 43 -10.26 14.68 -2.06
CA LYS A 43 -11.58 14.13 -1.72
C LYS A 43 -11.48 13.15 -0.54
N LYS A 44 -12.48 13.15 0.34
CA LYS A 44 -12.54 12.28 1.52
C LYS A 44 -12.39 10.80 1.10
N PRO A 45 -11.36 10.09 1.57
CA PRO A 45 -11.19 8.67 1.28
C PRO A 45 -12.37 7.88 1.85
N THR A 46 -13.07 7.10 1.01
CA THR A 46 -14.34 6.45 1.39
C THR A 46 -14.24 4.92 1.42
N GLU A 47 -13.19 4.31 0.84
CA GLU A 47 -13.00 2.85 0.83
C GLU A 47 -11.65 2.46 1.42
N SER A 48 -11.61 1.30 2.09
CA SER A 48 -10.37 0.70 2.62
C SER A 48 -9.84 -0.38 1.69
N GLY A 49 -8.66 -0.14 1.13
CA GLY A 49 -7.88 -1.12 0.38
C GLY A 49 -7.07 -2.05 1.26
N THR A 50 -6.33 -2.95 0.62
CA THR A 50 -5.41 -3.86 1.30
C THR A 50 -4.39 -3.06 2.12
N VAL A 51 -4.16 -3.46 3.37
CA VAL A 51 -3.23 -2.78 4.30
C VAL A 51 -3.69 -1.36 4.69
N GLY A 52 -4.99 -1.07 4.64
CA GLY A 52 -5.54 0.20 5.12
C GLY A 52 -5.30 1.39 4.18
N LEU A 53 -4.96 1.13 2.91
CA LEU A 53 -4.87 2.18 1.90
C LEU A 53 -6.26 2.74 1.63
N LEU A 54 -6.55 3.94 2.16
CA LEU A 54 -7.83 4.58 1.89
C LEU A 54 -7.84 5.24 0.51
N TYR A 55 -8.83 4.91 -0.31
CA TYR A 55 -9.00 5.49 -1.65
C TYR A 55 -10.44 5.92 -1.93
N PRO A 56 -10.68 6.86 -2.87
CA PRO A 56 -12.02 7.30 -3.24
C PRO A 56 -12.70 6.30 -4.19
N LYS A 57 -14.03 6.20 -4.13
CA LYS A 57 -14.83 5.27 -4.95
C LYS A 57 -14.58 5.39 -6.46
N GLU A 58 -14.21 6.59 -6.92
CA GLU A 58 -13.87 6.84 -8.33
C GLU A 58 -12.68 5.98 -8.82
N CYS A 59 -11.74 5.63 -7.93
CA CYS A 59 -10.58 4.79 -8.24
C CYS A 59 -10.82 3.29 -8.01
N GLN A 60 -12.05 2.87 -7.67
CA GLN A 60 -12.37 1.46 -7.45
C GLN A 60 -12.26 0.63 -8.75
N LYS A 61 -12.62 1.22 -9.89
CA LYS A 61 -12.51 0.56 -11.20
C LYS A 61 -11.06 0.24 -11.55
N THR A 62 -10.15 1.21 -11.40
CA THR A 62 -8.72 1.03 -11.63
C THR A 62 -8.09 0.10 -10.60
N ARG A 63 -8.62 0.05 -9.37
CA ARG A 63 -8.22 -0.92 -8.35
C ARG A 63 -8.53 -2.36 -8.77
N ASN A 64 -9.73 -2.60 -9.29
CA ASN A 64 -10.13 -3.94 -9.74
C ASN A 64 -9.26 -4.43 -10.92
N GLU A 65 -8.91 -3.53 -11.85
CA GLU A 65 -7.97 -3.83 -12.94
C GLU A 65 -6.57 -4.16 -12.42
N PHE A 66 -6.07 -3.38 -11.45
CA PHE A 66 -4.77 -3.62 -10.81
C PHE A 66 -4.72 -4.98 -10.10
N VAL A 67 -5.78 -5.37 -9.38
CA VAL A 67 -5.86 -6.67 -8.69
C VAL A 67 -5.99 -7.84 -9.68
N LYS A 68 -6.63 -7.64 -10.84
CA LYS A 68 -6.74 -8.66 -11.89
C LYS A 68 -5.42 -8.88 -12.62
N GLN A 69 -4.69 -7.79 -12.93
CA GLN A 69 -3.47 -7.86 -13.74
C GLN A 69 -2.23 -8.26 -12.92
N CYS A 70 -2.19 -7.93 -11.64
CA CYS A 70 -1.04 -8.17 -10.78
C CYS A 70 -1.25 -9.35 -9.83
N ARG A 71 -0.16 -10.05 -9.49
CA ARG A 71 -0.20 -11.07 -8.44
C ARG A 71 -0.60 -10.42 -7.10
N PRO A 72 -1.45 -11.07 -6.26
CA PRO A 72 -1.88 -10.51 -4.98
C PRO A 72 -0.74 -10.13 -4.03
N THR A 73 0.37 -10.87 -4.06
CA THR A 73 1.58 -10.57 -3.28
C THR A 73 2.22 -9.24 -3.70
N TRP A 74 2.23 -8.95 -5.00
CA TRP A 74 2.73 -7.68 -5.54
C TRP A 74 1.80 -6.52 -5.18
N VAL A 75 0.48 -6.72 -5.26
CA VAL A 75 -0.50 -5.72 -4.82
C VAL A 75 -0.27 -5.34 -3.35
N LYS A 76 -0.17 -6.33 -2.45
CA LYS A 76 0.15 -6.12 -1.03
C LYS A 76 1.46 -5.35 -0.83
N HIS A 77 2.49 -5.70 -1.60
CA HIS A 77 3.80 -5.03 -1.52
C HIS A 77 3.71 -3.56 -1.96
N PHE A 78 3.06 -3.30 -3.09
CA PHE A 78 2.91 -1.94 -3.61
C PHE A 78 2.07 -1.05 -2.69
N ASP A 79 0.97 -1.57 -2.14
CA ASP A 79 0.15 -0.81 -1.20
C ASP A 79 0.94 -0.43 0.06
N ARG A 80 1.77 -1.36 0.59
CA ARG A 80 2.69 -1.07 1.70
C ARG A 80 3.70 0.00 1.34
N GLN A 81 4.31 -0.09 0.16
CA GLN A 81 5.28 0.89 -0.34
C GLN A 81 4.64 2.28 -0.45
N TYR A 82 3.44 2.37 -1.03
CA TYR A 82 2.74 3.64 -1.20
C TYR A 82 2.32 4.26 0.14
N CYS A 83 1.75 3.45 1.06
CA CYS A 83 1.43 3.91 2.42
C CYS A 83 2.69 4.37 3.17
N SER A 84 3.82 3.67 3.03
CA SER A 84 5.09 4.06 3.65
C SER A 84 5.59 5.40 3.10
N LYS A 85 5.64 5.57 1.77
CA LYS A 85 6.09 6.83 1.14
C LYS A 85 5.20 8.02 1.52
N LYS A 86 3.87 7.84 1.53
CA LYS A 86 2.93 8.89 1.93
C LYS A 86 3.02 9.20 3.44
N LYS A 87 3.31 8.20 4.27
CA LYS A 87 3.60 8.41 5.70
C LYS A 87 4.90 9.19 5.88
N THR A 88 5.95 8.89 5.10
CA THR A 88 7.20 9.67 5.11
C THR A 88 6.96 11.12 4.68
N GLN A 89 6.13 11.34 3.66
CA GLN A 89 5.73 12.70 3.25
C GLN A 89 5.01 13.44 4.39
N ARG A 90 4.03 12.81 5.03
CA ARG A 90 3.36 13.38 6.22
C ARG A 90 4.30 13.65 7.40
N LEU A 91 5.35 12.85 7.60
CA LEU A 91 6.33 13.10 8.66
C LEU A 91 7.16 14.35 8.40
N LEU A 92 7.41 14.69 7.13
CA LEU A 92 8.04 15.94 6.76
C LEU A 92 7.08 17.14 6.87
N ASP A 93 5.77 16.89 6.71
CA ASP A 93 4.74 17.94 6.78
C ASP A 93 4.28 18.31 8.22
N ASP A 94 4.63 17.54 9.27
CA ASP A 94 4.03 17.65 10.62
C ASP A 94 5.02 17.91 11.78
N TYR A 95 6.23 18.41 11.56
CA TYR A 95 7.13 18.70 12.68
C TYR A 95 6.70 19.94 13.49
N GLU A 96 6.26 21.01 12.81
CA GLU A 96 5.88 22.28 13.45
C GLU A 96 4.44 22.27 14.02
N SER A 97 3.49 21.61 13.35
CA SER A 97 2.07 21.60 13.79
C SER A 97 1.80 20.69 14.99
N ARG A 98 2.71 19.78 15.35
CA ARG A 98 2.53 18.81 16.45
C ARG A 98 3.17 19.23 17.77
N ARG A 99 3.95 20.30 17.79
CA ARG A 99 4.37 20.93 19.05
C ARG A 99 3.28 21.86 19.57
N GLY A 100 2.11 21.30 19.86
CA GLY A 100 1.26 21.90 20.88
C GLY A 100 2.07 22.00 22.17
N PRO A 101 1.92 23.07 22.98
CA PRO A 101 2.68 23.22 24.19
C PRO A 101 2.41 22.02 25.10
N LEU A 102 3.45 21.21 25.35
CA LEU A 102 3.42 20.11 26.31
C LEU A 102 3.35 20.69 27.73
N ILE A 103 2.22 21.30 28.07
CA ILE A 103 1.90 21.64 29.44
C ILE A 103 1.35 20.37 30.06
N LEU A 104 2.24 19.54 30.59
CA LEU A 104 1.86 18.54 31.58
C LEU A 104 1.20 19.29 32.75
N PRO A 105 -0.06 18.97 33.13
CA PRO A 105 -0.60 19.50 34.36
C PRO A 105 0.26 18.97 35.52
N SER A 106 0.91 19.90 36.22
CA SER A 106 1.70 19.62 37.42
C SER A 106 0.86 18.80 38.41
N PRO A 107 1.31 17.61 38.84
CA PRO A 107 0.57 16.84 39.82
C PRO A 107 0.59 17.60 41.15
N TYR A 108 -0.60 18.04 41.54
CA TYR A 108 -0.96 18.72 42.78
C TYR A 108 -0.20 18.17 44.00
N THR A 109 0.36 19.08 44.79
CA THR A 109 0.92 18.83 46.12
C THR A 109 -0.22 18.46 47.08
N PHE A 110 -0.34 17.16 47.38
CA PHE A 110 -1.23 16.67 48.43
C PHE A 110 -0.69 17.14 49.78
N LYS A 111 -1.37 18.08 50.45
CA LYS A 111 -1.10 18.45 51.84
C LYS A 111 -1.89 17.51 52.74
N SER A 112 -1.19 16.76 53.59
CA SER A 112 -1.77 15.87 54.61
C SER A 112 -2.23 16.68 55.85
N PRO A 113 -3.22 16.19 56.62
CA PRO A 113 -3.67 16.79 57.89
C PRO A 113 -2.62 16.75 59.00
#